data_AF-A0A813IK76-F1
#
_entry.id   AF-A0A813IK76-F1
#
_cell.length_a   1.000
_cell.length_b   1.000
_cell.length_c   1.000
_cell.angle_alpha   90.00
_cell.angle_beta   90.00
_cell.angle_gamma   90.00
#
_symmetry.space_group_name_H-M   'P 1'
#
loop_
_entity.id
_entity.type
_entity.pdbx_description
1 polymer ?
#
loop_
_entity_poly.entity_id
_entity_poly.type
_entity_poly.pdbx_seq_one_letter_code
_entity_poly.pdbx_strand_id
1 'polypeptide(L)'
;VCGAMGTGDYVYHEKLKQVQLSGGIACSVSDCPGVAPGVTGQQPQPSSCSSCGVRHCGRPVCGVPWSHGHRCWDLLEEDLERRLRHGSNSLHARTRVRLANAPRIRPCPQCGAMVEHVGGCNMVYHDSCRTRWCFVCRRVGTCHDFDCKAPGSGPPTPRGAAQTPQIAPLLQVPSTPRKYSSVISVIWALAALLLLLVTYACLELRLGAPRKGFFLSSSASSWRLGSGTPAPDTCSTPSCASRVMVLGPAEALVEV
;
A
#
# COMPACT_ATOMS: atom_id res chain seq x y z
N VAL A 1 -59.79 -10.99 10.22
CA VAL A 1 -59.17 -11.13 11.55
C VAL A 1 -58.53 -9.79 11.90
N CYS A 2 -59.01 -9.10 12.92
CA CYS A 2 -58.41 -7.85 13.39
C CYS A 2 -57.35 -8.20 14.45
N GLY A 3 -56.07 -8.07 14.11
CA GLY A 3 -54.98 -8.19 15.08
C GLY A 3 -54.72 -6.85 15.74
N ALA A 4 -54.53 -6.83 17.06
CA ALA A 4 -53.98 -5.67 17.76
C ALA A 4 -52.46 -5.72 17.65
N MET A 5 -51.84 -4.60 17.25
CA MET A 5 -50.38 -4.44 17.18
C MET A 5 -49.90 -3.75 18.46
N GLY A 6 -48.79 -4.22 19.04
CA GLY A 6 -48.20 -3.57 20.21
C GLY A 6 -47.67 -2.17 19.86
N THR A 7 -47.64 -1.25 20.83
CA THR A 7 -47.14 0.11 20.62
C THR A 7 -45.69 0.12 20.11
N GLY A 8 -44.84 -0.78 20.62
CA GLY A 8 -43.46 -0.93 20.15
C GLY A 8 -43.36 -1.36 18.68
N ASP A 9 -44.17 -2.34 18.27
CA ASP A 9 -44.22 -2.81 16.89
C ASP A 9 -44.72 -1.70 15.95
N TYR A 10 -45.74 -0.97 16.37
CA TYR A 10 -46.26 0.18 15.61
C TYR A 10 -45.18 1.24 15.41
N VAL A 11 -44.47 1.63 16.48
CA VAL A 11 -43.36 2.61 16.40
C VAL A 11 -42.24 2.09 15.50
N TYR A 12 -41.90 0.80 15.58
CA TYR A 12 -40.90 0.20 14.71
C TYR A 12 -41.30 0.22 13.23
N HIS A 13 -42.55 -0.10 12.91
CA HIS A 13 -43.07 -0.05 11.54
C HIS A 13 -43.08 1.38 10.97
N GLU A 14 -43.54 2.36 11.74
CA GLU A 14 -43.53 3.76 11.30
C GLU A 14 -42.10 4.30 11.12
N LYS A 15 -41.15 3.92 11.99
CA LYS A 15 -39.73 4.23 11.81
C LYS A 15 -39.19 3.71 10.48
N LEU A 16 -39.40 2.42 10.19
CA LEU A 16 -38.91 1.80 8.95
C LEU A 16 -39.53 2.45 7.71
N LYS A 17 -40.83 2.77 7.76
CA LYS A 17 -41.53 3.47 6.69
C LYS A 17 -40.93 4.87 6.46
N GLN A 18 -40.67 5.62 7.52
CA GLN A 18 -40.03 6.94 7.41
C GLN A 18 -38.59 6.85 6.89
N VAL A 19 -37.81 5.84 7.31
CA VAL A 19 -36.46 5.58 6.78
C VAL A 19 -36.51 5.33 5.28
N GLN A 20 -37.45 4.51 4.80
CA GLN A 20 -37.62 4.23 3.37
C GLN A 20 -37.98 5.47 2.56
N LEU A 21 -38.85 6.34 3.11
CA LEU A 21 -39.28 7.57 2.43
C LEU A 21 -38.21 8.66 2.40
N SER A 22 -37.43 8.79 3.48
CA SER A 22 -36.46 9.88 3.65
C SER A 22 -35.02 9.50 3.27
N GLY A 23 -34.71 8.20 3.17
CA GLY A 23 -33.33 7.72 3.12
C GLY A 23 -32.55 8.00 4.42
N GLY A 24 -33.26 8.22 5.52
CA GLY A 24 -32.67 8.53 6.83
C GLY A 24 -32.23 7.30 7.62
N ILE A 25 -31.93 7.50 8.90
CA ILE A 25 -31.46 6.49 9.85
C ILE A 25 -32.47 6.37 10.99
N ALA A 26 -32.95 5.16 11.26
CA ALA A 26 -33.85 4.90 12.37
C ALA A 26 -33.19 5.27 13.71
N CYS A 27 -33.90 6.03 14.55
CA CYS A 27 -33.42 6.33 15.89
C CYS A 27 -33.30 5.05 16.74
N SER A 28 -32.19 4.92 17.48
CA SER A 28 -31.90 3.74 18.30
C SER A 28 -32.69 3.69 19.61
N VAL A 29 -33.28 4.80 20.03
CA VAL A 29 -34.18 4.84 21.20
C VAL A 29 -35.47 4.11 20.86
N SER A 30 -35.82 3.06 21.61
CA SER A 30 -36.94 2.14 21.32
C SER A 30 -38.25 2.88 21.04
N ASP A 31 -38.57 3.87 21.89
CA ASP A 31 -39.90 4.51 21.92
C ASP A 31 -39.96 5.80 21.10
N CYS A 32 -38.83 6.26 20.55
CA CYS A 32 -38.77 7.50 19.78
C CYS A 32 -39.06 7.22 18.29
N PRO A 33 -40.20 7.62 17.71
CA PRO A 33 -40.53 7.32 16.31
C PRO A 33 -39.67 8.06 15.27
N GLY A 34 -38.77 8.95 15.71
CA GLY A 34 -38.00 9.81 14.84
C GLY A 34 -36.93 9.11 14.00
N VAL A 35 -36.53 9.81 12.95
CA VAL A 35 -35.48 9.42 12.00
C VAL A 35 -34.45 10.54 11.95
N ALA A 36 -33.16 10.19 11.95
CA ALA A 36 -32.08 11.14 11.71
C ALA A 36 -31.85 11.27 10.19
N PRO A 37 -31.62 12.48 9.64
CA PRO A 37 -31.37 12.63 8.22
C PRO A 37 -30.08 11.92 7.83
N GLY A 38 -30.11 11.23 6.68
CA GLY A 38 -28.91 10.70 6.04
C GLY A 38 -28.06 11.84 5.49
N VAL A 39 -26.75 11.77 5.65
CA VAL A 39 -25.80 12.72 5.08
C VAL A 39 -25.23 12.13 3.80
N THR A 40 -25.29 12.89 2.71
CA THR A 40 -24.65 12.53 1.45
C THR A 40 -23.15 12.75 1.57
N GLY A 41 -22.39 11.65 1.64
CA GLY A 41 -20.94 11.69 1.71
C GLY A 41 -20.33 10.38 2.17
N GLN A 42 -19.03 10.21 1.89
CA GLN A 42 -18.27 9.07 2.37
C GLN A 42 -17.75 9.26 3.80
N GLN A 43 -17.61 10.51 4.26
CA GLN A 43 -17.10 10.78 5.60
C GLN A 43 -18.20 10.60 6.66
N PRO A 44 -17.90 9.91 7.77
CA PRO A 44 -18.82 9.80 8.89
C PRO A 44 -19.05 11.19 9.48
N GLN A 45 -20.30 11.61 9.56
CA GLN A 45 -20.71 12.86 10.19
C GLN A 45 -21.88 12.58 11.13
N PRO A 46 -21.98 13.31 12.26
CA PRO A 46 -23.09 13.15 13.17
C PRO A 46 -24.38 13.73 12.57
N SER A 47 -25.48 12.98 12.60
CA SER A 47 -26.84 13.47 12.32
C SER A 47 -27.74 13.31 13.54
N SER A 48 -28.58 14.29 13.83
CA SER A 48 -29.46 14.27 15.00
C SER A 48 -30.85 13.78 14.61
N CYS A 49 -31.43 12.89 15.42
CA CYS A 49 -32.83 12.51 15.32
C CYS A 49 -33.71 13.75 15.47
N SER A 50 -34.66 13.96 14.55
CA SER A 50 -35.58 15.11 14.57
C SER A 50 -36.54 15.13 15.77
N SER A 51 -36.78 13.98 16.41
CA SER A 51 -37.73 13.86 17.53
C SER A 51 -37.06 13.94 18.90
N CYS A 52 -36.01 13.16 19.16
CA CYS A 52 -35.38 13.09 20.50
C CYS A 52 -33.99 13.75 20.59
N GLY A 53 -33.42 14.21 19.47
CA GLY A 53 -32.11 14.86 19.44
C GLY A 53 -30.90 13.91 19.60
N VAL A 54 -31.11 12.60 19.80
CA VAL A 54 -30.01 11.61 19.84
C VAL A 54 -29.24 11.65 18.53
N ARG A 55 -27.90 11.59 18.64
CA ARG A 55 -26.98 11.69 17.51
C ARG A 55 -26.61 10.31 16.99
N HIS A 56 -26.63 10.15 15.67
CA HIS A 56 -26.29 8.95 14.93
C HIS A 56 -25.17 9.23 13.93
N CYS A 57 -24.51 8.18 13.45
CA CYS A 57 -23.70 8.28 12.25
C CYS A 57 -24.60 8.51 11.04
N GLY A 58 -24.45 9.65 10.39
CA GLY A 58 -25.24 10.09 9.24
C GLY A 58 -25.08 9.26 7.98
N ARG A 59 -24.17 8.28 7.96
CA ARG A 59 -24.05 7.33 6.85
C ARG A 59 -25.14 6.26 6.97
N PRO A 60 -26.01 6.08 5.96
CA PRO A 60 -27.12 5.12 6.02
C PRO A 60 -26.70 3.67 6.30
N VAL A 61 -25.52 3.27 5.82
CA VAL A 61 -24.95 1.92 6.02
C VAL A 61 -24.54 1.68 7.47
N CYS A 62 -24.24 2.73 8.24
CA CYS A 62 -23.72 2.61 9.60
C CYS A 62 -24.82 2.81 10.65
N GLY A 63 -25.47 3.97 10.68
CA GLY A 63 -26.63 4.28 11.53
C GLY A 63 -26.44 4.18 13.06
N VAL A 64 -25.29 3.75 13.57
CA VAL A 64 -25.05 3.57 15.01
C VAL A 64 -25.07 4.90 15.77
N PRO A 65 -25.33 4.91 17.09
CA PRO A 65 -25.19 6.09 17.92
C PRO A 65 -23.80 6.74 17.79
N TRP A 66 -23.77 8.06 17.65
CA TRP A 66 -22.52 8.79 17.46
C TRP A 66 -21.70 8.86 18.75
N SER A 67 -20.41 8.55 18.65
CA SER A 67 -19.44 8.69 19.73
C SER A 67 -18.22 9.50 19.28
N HIS A 68 -17.45 10.04 20.25
CA HIS A 68 -16.21 10.73 19.92
C HIS A 68 -15.22 9.74 19.26
N GLY A 69 -14.68 10.11 18.09
CA GLY A 69 -13.77 9.24 17.35
C GLY A 69 -14.44 8.09 16.61
N HIS A 70 -15.76 8.15 16.40
CA HIS A 70 -16.48 7.15 15.61
C HIS A 70 -15.85 6.94 14.22
N ARG A 71 -15.66 5.67 13.85
CA ARG A 71 -15.24 5.23 12.53
C ARG A 71 -16.22 4.16 12.04
N CYS A 72 -16.74 4.32 10.82
CA CYS A 72 -17.61 3.30 10.26
C CYS A 72 -16.81 2.02 9.99
N TRP A 73 -17.47 0.88 10.18
CA TRP A 73 -16.86 -0.45 9.99
C TRP A 73 -16.30 -0.65 8.57
N ASP A 74 -17.08 -0.30 7.55
CA ASP A 74 -16.68 -0.40 6.15
C ASP A 74 -15.44 0.46 5.81
N LEU A 75 -15.33 1.66 6.40
CA LEU A 75 -14.13 2.49 6.25
C LEU A 75 -12.92 1.90 6.98
N LEU A 76 -13.11 1.22 8.11
CA LEU A 76 -12.04 0.50 8.80
C LEU A 76 -11.53 -0.67 7.97
N GLU A 77 -12.45 -1.42 7.36
CA GLU A 77 -12.14 -2.54 6.49
C GLU A 77 -11.41 -2.08 5.22
N GLU A 78 -11.88 -1.02 4.57
CA GLU A 78 -11.20 -0.44 3.41
C GLU A 78 -9.79 0.08 3.76
N ASP A 79 -9.63 0.76 4.90
CA ASP A 79 -8.31 1.22 5.35
C ASP A 79 -7.37 0.05 5.66
N LEU A 80 -7.89 -1.03 6.25
CA LEU A 80 -7.12 -2.24 6.51
C LEU A 80 -6.68 -2.90 5.20
N GLU A 81 -7.60 -3.07 4.24
CA GLU A 81 -7.27 -3.56 2.90
C GLU A 81 -6.23 -2.67 2.22
N ARG A 82 -6.40 -1.36 2.29
CA ARG A 82 -5.44 -0.41 1.72
C ARG A 82 -4.07 -0.59 2.35
N ARG A 83 -3.99 -0.72 3.68
CA ARG A 83 -2.73 -1.02 4.39
C ARG A 83 -2.14 -2.37 4.01
N LEU A 84 -2.96 -3.40 3.82
CA LEU A 84 -2.50 -4.72 3.38
C LEU A 84 -1.97 -4.68 1.94
N ARG A 85 -2.65 -3.98 1.02
CA ARG A 85 -2.17 -3.79 -0.36
C ARG A 85 -0.87 -3.00 -0.42
N HIS A 86 -0.75 -1.92 0.37
CA HIS A 86 0.46 -1.12 0.43
C HIS A 86 1.60 -1.85 1.17
N GLY A 87 1.28 -2.59 2.24
CA GLY A 87 2.24 -3.40 2.99
C GLY A 87 2.75 -4.61 2.20
N SER A 88 1.89 -5.24 1.40
CA SER A 88 2.26 -6.31 0.46
C SER A 88 3.20 -5.81 -0.65
N ASN A 89 3.05 -4.55 -1.05
CA ASN A 89 3.99 -3.87 -1.96
C ASN A 89 5.25 -3.35 -1.27
N SER A 90 5.41 -3.53 0.05
CA SER A 90 6.67 -3.19 0.69
C SER A 90 7.80 -4.03 0.07
N LEU A 91 8.91 -3.37 -0.25
CA LEU A 91 10.13 -4.03 -0.75
C LEU A 91 10.57 -5.17 0.18
N HIS A 92 10.30 -5.01 1.49
CA HIS A 92 10.55 -6.02 2.52
C HIS A 92 9.75 -7.31 2.29
N ALA A 93 8.44 -7.21 2.07
CA ALA A 93 7.60 -8.39 1.80
C ALA A 93 8.05 -9.12 0.54
N ARG A 94 8.36 -8.39 -0.54
CA ARG A 94 8.89 -8.96 -1.79
C ARG A 94 10.23 -9.64 -1.59
N THR A 95 11.16 -9.03 -0.85
CA THR A 95 12.46 -9.64 -0.53
C THR A 95 12.28 -10.91 0.31
N ARG A 96 11.38 -10.91 1.30
CA ARG A 96 11.09 -12.08 2.13
C ARG A 96 10.57 -13.25 1.30
N VAL A 97 9.62 -13.01 0.38
CA VAL A 97 9.12 -14.05 -0.54
C VAL A 97 10.24 -14.58 -1.43
N ARG A 98 11.11 -13.71 -1.95
CA ARG A 98 12.27 -14.14 -2.76
C ARG A 98 13.28 -14.96 -1.97
N LEU A 99 13.52 -14.62 -0.70
CA LEU A 99 14.39 -15.39 0.19
C LEU A 99 13.81 -16.77 0.49
N ALA A 100 12.51 -16.85 0.80
CA ALA A 100 11.83 -18.12 1.06
C ALA A 100 11.89 -19.08 -0.15
N ASN A 101 11.90 -18.52 -1.37
CA ASN A 101 12.01 -19.29 -2.61
C ASN A 101 13.46 -19.48 -3.10
N ALA A 102 14.47 -18.92 -2.43
CA ALA A 102 15.86 -19.10 -2.82
C ALA A 102 16.41 -20.45 -2.30
N PRO A 103 17.34 -21.09 -3.02
CA PRO A 103 18.08 -22.24 -2.49
C PRO A 103 18.79 -21.87 -1.19
N ARG A 104 18.71 -22.74 -0.18
CA ARG A 104 19.32 -22.52 1.14
C ARG A 104 20.84 -22.38 1.11
N ILE A 105 21.52 -23.01 0.14
CA ILE A 105 22.97 -22.99 0.00
C ILE A 105 23.33 -22.38 -1.35
N ARG A 106 24.29 -21.44 -1.37
CA ARG A 106 24.80 -20.80 -2.60
C ARG A 106 26.31 -20.54 -2.53
N PRO A 107 27.03 -20.58 -3.66
CA PRO A 107 28.45 -20.25 -3.68
C PRO A 107 28.68 -18.75 -3.49
N CYS A 108 29.72 -18.40 -2.73
CA CYS A 108 30.22 -17.04 -2.60
C CYS A 108 30.65 -16.51 -3.98
N PRO A 109 30.21 -15.31 -4.39
CA PRO A 109 30.55 -14.77 -5.71
C PRO A 109 32.04 -14.43 -5.87
N GLN A 110 32.78 -14.27 -4.77
CA GLN A 110 34.21 -13.92 -4.80
C GLN A 110 35.13 -15.15 -4.82
N CYS A 111 34.84 -16.17 -4.02
CA CYS A 111 35.76 -17.31 -3.84
C CYS A 111 35.11 -18.69 -4.12
N GLY A 112 33.84 -18.75 -4.49
CA GLY A 112 33.13 -19.99 -4.83
C GLY A 112 32.72 -20.88 -3.64
N ALA A 113 33.19 -20.60 -2.42
CA ALA A 113 32.86 -21.37 -1.23
C ALA A 113 31.35 -21.45 -0.99
N MET A 114 30.82 -22.62 -0.64
CA MET A 114 29.39 -22.82 -0.41
C MET A 114 28.97 -22.21 0.93
N VAL A 115 28.02 -21.27 0.90
CA VAL A 115 27.50 -20.56 2.07
C VAL A 115 26.03 -20.93 2.26
N GLU A 116 25.70 -21.41 3.46
CA GLU A 116 24.32 -21.64 3.89
C GLU A 116 23.71 -20.34 4.43
N HIS A 117 22.48 -20.05 4.01
CA HIS A 117 21.71 -18.93 4.53
C HIS A 117 20.81 -19.37 5.69
N VAL A 118 21.11 -18.83 6.87
CA VAL A 118 20.37 -19.04 8.11
C VAL A 118 19.89 -17.69 8.62
N GLY A 119 18.73 -17.24 8.16
CA GLY A 119 18.12 -15.99 8.65
C GLY A 119 17.08 -15.36 7.74
N GLY A 120 16.58 -14.19 8.13
CA GLY A 120 15.61 -13.39 7.36
C GLY A 120 16.21 -12.21 6.58
N CYS A 121 17.51 -11.94 6.76
CA CYS A 121 18.23 -10.87 6.06
C CYS A 121 18.69 -11.34 4.68
N ASN A 122 18.59 -10.50 3.65
CA ASN A 122 19.05 -10.87 2.31
C ASN A 122 20.58 -10.71 2.13
N MET A 123 21.26 -9.98 3.01
CA MET A 123 22.70 -9.78 2.94
C MET A 123 23.38 -10.84 3.78
N VAL A 124 24.35 -11.51 3.17
CA VAL A 124 25.22 -12.49 3.81
C VAL A 124 26.66 -11.99 3.77
N TYR A 125 27.42 -12.36 4.79
CA TYR A 125 28.83 -12.08 4.90
C TYR A 125 29.60 -13.39 4.90
N HIS A 126 30.63 -13.49 4.07
CA HIS A 126 31.50 -14.66 4.04
C HIS A 126 32.82 -14.33 4.76
N ASP A 127 33.10 -15.03 5.85
CA ASP A 127 34.21 -14.69 6.75
C ASP A 127 35.59 -14.87 6.10
N SER A 128 35.79 -15.94 5.32
CA SER A 128 37.10 -16.27 4.74
C SER A 128 37.59 -15.26 3.72
N CYS A 129 36.71 -14.77 2.84
CA CYS A 129 37.05 -13.76 1.82
C CYS A 129 36.45 -12.38 2.10
N ARG A 130 35.89 -12.18 3.30
CA ARG A 130 35.31 -10.92 3.81
C ARG A 130 34.32 -10.23 2.87
N THR A 131 33.62 -11.00 2.04
CA THR A 131 32.73 -10.46 1.01
C THR A 131 31.30 -10.36 1.54
N ARG A 132 30.71 -9.16 1.52
CA ARG A 132 29.30 -8.91 1.82
C ARG A 132 28.48 -8.86 0.53
N TRP A 133 27.49 -9.75 0.40
CA TRP A 133 26.73 -9.88 -0.85
C TRP A 133 25.26 -10.24 -0.61
N CYS A 134 24.41 -9.97 -1.60
CA CYS A 134 22.98 -10.26 -1.52
C CYS A 134 22.68 -11.71 -1.91
N PHE A 135 22.21 -12.52 -0.97
CA PHE A 135 21.91 -13.93 -1.17
C PHE A 135 20.93 -14.18 -2.34
N VAL A 136 19.95 -13.29 -2.49
CA VAL A 136 18.93 -13.37 -3.54
C VAL A 136 19.53 -13.16 -4.93
N CYS A 137 20.28 -12.07 -5.15
CA CYS A 137 20.71 -11.66 -6.49
C CYS A 137 22.20 -11.87 -6.80
N ARG A 138 22.99 -12.33 -5.81
CA ARG A 138 24.44 -12.61 -5.89
C ARG A 138 25.33 -11.39 -6.14
N ARG A 139 24.82 -10.17 -6.03
CA ARG A 139 25.62 -8.94 -6.21
C ARG A 139 26.31 -8.50 -4.92
N VAL A 140 27.52 -7.99 -5.05
CA VAL A 140 28.34 -7.42 -3.96
C VAL A 140 28.06 -5.93 -3.84
N GLY A 141 27.79 -5.43 -2.63
CA GLY A 141 27.67 -3.99 -2.34
C GLY A 141 26.47 -3.23 -2.93
N THR A 142 25.59 -3.87 -3.70
CA THR A 142 24.47 -3.15 -4.36
C THR A 142 23.14 -3.18 -3.62
N CYS A 143 22.96 -4.10 -2.67
CA CYS A 143 21.70 -4.30 -1.95
C CYS A 143 21.86 -3.98 -0.45
N HIS A 144 20.73 -3.78 0.22
CA HIS A 144 20.65 -3.60 1.68
C HIS A 144 19.89 -4.75 2.30
N ASP A 145 20.02 -4.94 3.62
CA ASP A 145 19.57 -6.09 4.42
C ASP A 145 18.14 -6.59 4.14
N PHE A 146 17.26 -5.71 3.70
CA PHE A 146 15.87 -6.04 3.34
C PHE A 146 15.43 -5.55 1.95
N ASP A 147 16.34 -4.95 1.19
CA ASP A 147 16.06 -4.38 -0.12
C ASP A 147 16.99 -4.93 -1.20
N CYS A 148 16.45 -5.85 -2.01
CA CYS A 148 17.16 -6.45 -3.14
C CYS A 148 16.89 -5.67 -4.43
N LYS A 149 17.88 -4.88 -4.87
CA LYS A 149 17.84 -4.04 -6.09
C LYS A 149 18.00 -4.79 -7.42
N ALA A 150 17.71 -6.09 -7.48
CA ALA A 150 17.92 -6.88 -8.70
C ALA A 150 16.94 -6.46 -9.83
N PRO A 151 17.41 -5.83 -10.92
CA PRO A 151 16.56 -5.50 -12.05
C PRO A 151 16.06 -6.80 -12.70
N GLY A 152 14.76 -6.88 -12.98
CA GLY A 152 14.18 -7.98 -13.77
C GLY A 152 14.02 -9.32 -13.04
N SER A 153 14.17 -9.38 -11.73
CA SER A 153 13.86 -10.59 -10.94
C SER A 153 12.35 -10.76 -10.72
N GLY A 154 11.60 -10.87 -11.83
CA GLY A 154 10.31 -11.56 -11.78
C GLY A 154 10.52 -12.98 -11.24
N PRO A 155 9.47 -13.63 -10.70
CA PRO A 155 9.57 -15.03 -10.28
C PRO A 155 10.21 -15.83 -11.43
N PRO A 156 11.21 -16.68 -11.16
CA PRO A 156 11.77 -17.54 -12.19
C PRO A 156 10.60 -18.37 -12.73
N THR A 157 10.22 -18.14 -13.98
CA THR A 157 9.37 -19.08 -14.69
C THR A 157 10.06 -20.44 -14.55
N PRO A 158 9.35 -21.48 -14.08
CA PRO A 158 9.95 -22.79 -13.82
C PRO A 158 10.60 -23.24 -15.12
N ARG A 159 11.94 -23.32 -15.08
CA ARG A 159 12.76 -23.69 -16.23
C ARG A 159 12.57 -25.19 -16.40
N GLY A 160 11.61 -25.54 -17.26
CA GLY A 160 11.36 -26.91 -17.70
C GLY A 160 12.67 -27.57 -18.12
N ALA A 161 12.81 -28.82 -17.71
CA ALA A 161 13.96 -29.67 -17.90
C ALA A 161 14.45 -29.70 -19.36
N ALA A 162 15.77 -29.85 -19.50
CA ALA A 162 16.48 -30.41 -20.65
C ALA A 162 16.03 -29.92 -22.04
N GLN A 163 16.66 -28.86 -22.54
CA GLN A 163 16.72 -28.63 -23.97
C GLN A 163 17.76 -29.57 -24.59
N THR A 164 17.25 -30.65 -25.19
CA THR A 164 17.88 -31.39 -26.29
C THR A 164 18.21 -30.39 -27.41
N PRO A 165 19.40 -30.46 -28.04
CA PRO A 165 19.74 -29.58 -29.16
C PRO A 165 18.92 -29.98 -30.39
N GLN A 166 17.79 -29.30 -30.63
CA GLN A 166 17.15 -29.28 -31.94
C GLN A 166 17.45 -27.96 -32.65
N ILE A 167 18.21 -28.11 -33.73
CA ILE A 167 18.39 -27.11 -34.77
C ILE A 167 17.03 -26.94 -35.46
N ALA A 168 16.36 -25.84 -35.20
CA ALA A 168 15.21 -25.38 -35.98
C ALA A 168 15.35 -23.87 -36.23
N PRO A 169 15.22 -23.40 -37.48
CA PRO A 169 15.27 -21.97 -37.78
C PRO A 169 13.90 -21.36 -37.44
N LEU A 170 13.80 -20.77 -36.26
CA LEU A 170 12.63 -19.97 -35.86
C LEU A 170 12.81 -18.53 -36.32
N LEU A 171 11.90 -18.13 -37.21
CA LEU A 171 11.61 -16.75 -37.59
C LEU A 171 11.47 -15.89 -36.31
N GLN A 172 12.43 -15.01 -36.07
CA GLN A 172 12.38 -14.07 -34.97
C GLN A 172 11.36 -12.97 -35.30
N VAL A 173 10.22 -12.97 -34.60
CA VAL A 173 9.32 -11.81 -34.57
C VAL A 173 9.99 -10.74 -33.69
N PRO A 174 10.33 -9.56 -34.22
CA PRO A 174 11.01 -8.51 -33.47
C PRO A 174 10.08 -7.96 -32.38
N SER A 175 10.40 -8.29 -31.13
CA SER A 175 9.79 -7.64 -29.96
C SER A 175 10.30 -6.20 -29.89
N THR A 176 9.44 -5.24 -30.23
CA THR A 176 9.78 -3.82 -30.19
C THR A 176 10.03 -3.35 -28.74
N PRO A 177 10.99 -2.44 -28.52
CA PRO A 177 11.40 -2.03 -27.18
C PRO A 177 10.35 -1.12 -26.51
N ARG A 178 9.87 -1.55 -25.33
CA ARG A 178 8.92 -0.87 -24.41
C ARG A 178 9.32 0.54 -23.91
N LYS A 179 10.41 1.13 -24.39
CA LYS A 179 10.92 2.44 -23.89
C LYS A 179 10.16 3.66 -24.44
N TYR A 180 9.33 3.50 -25.47
CA TYR A 180 8.58 4.61 -26.08
C TYR A 180 7.33 5.06 -25.28
N SER A 181 6.85 4.26 -24.32
CA SER A 181 5.60 4.57 -23.61
C SER A 181 5.72 5.76 -22.63
N SER A 182 6.85 5.91 -21.93
CA SER A 182 7.03 7.01 -20.98
C SER A 182 7.17 8.36 -21.67
N VAL A 183 7.85 8.43 -22.81
CA VAL A 183 8.03 9.71 -23.54
C VAL A 183 6.71 10.20 -24.10
N ILE A 184 5.90 9.30 -24.68
CA ILE A 184 4.58 9.64 -25.20
C ILE A 184 3.66 10.15 -24.08
N SER A 185 3.69 9.54 -22.89
CA SER A 185 2.89 10.01 -21.75
C SER A 185 3.26 11.43 -21.29
N VAL A 186 4.55 11.79 -21.31
CA VAL A 186 5.00 13.14 -20.94
C VAL A 186 4.55 14.17 -21.98
N ILE A 187 4.63 13.82 -23.28
CA ILE A 187 4.17 14.69 -24.37
C ILE A 187 2.67 14.97 -24.24
N TRP A 188 1.85 13.96 -23.96
CA TRP A 188 0.40 14.14 -23.76
C TRP A 188 0.09 15.02 -22.53
N ALA A 189 0.83 14.86 -21.43
CA ALA A 189 0.64 15.68 -20.24
C ALA A 189 0.97 17.16 -20.52
N LEU A 190 2.05 17.44 -21.26
CA LEU A 190 2.42 18.81 -21.65
C LEU A 190 1.40 19.42 -22.62
N ALA A 191 0.90 18.63 -23.59
CA ALA A 191 -0.14 19.09 -24.51
C ALA A 191 -1.45 19.44 -23.79
N ALA A 192 -1.87 18.61 -22.82
CA ALA A 192 -3.05 18.88 -22.01
C ALA A 192 -2.90 20.14 -21.13
N LEU A 193 -1.71 20.35 -20.54
CA LEU A 193 -1.41 21.55 -19.77
C LEU A 193 -1.46 22.81 -20.64
N LEU A 194 -0.87 22.77 -21.84
CA LEU A 194 -0.92 23.89 -22.79
C LEU A 194 -2.36 24.19 -23.22
N LEU A 195 -3.17 23.16 -23.48
CA LEU A 195 -4.58 23.33 -23.81
C LEU A 195 -5.35 24.03 -22.67
N LEU A 196 -5.10 23.63 -21.42
CA LEU A 196 -5.68 24.26 -20.23
C LEU A 196 -5.29 25.74 -20.06
N LEU A 197 -4.03 26.08 -20.33
CA LEU A 197 -3.57 27.46 -20.27
C LEU A 197 -4.20 28.33 -21.37
N VAL A 198 -4.34 27.78 -22.58
CA VAL A 198 -5.00 28.48 -23.69
C VAL A 198 -6.49 28.69 -23.40
N THR A 199 -7.20 27.66 -22.91
CA THR A 199 -8.62 27.81 -22.56
C THR A 199 -8.82 28.82 -21.42
N TYR A 200 -7.94 28.82 -20.42
CA TYR A 200 -7.95 29.82 -19.35
C TYR A 200 -7.76 31.24 -19.90
N ALA A 201 -6.78 31.46 -20.78
CA ALA A 201 -6.55 32.76 -21.42
C ALA A 201 -7.75 33.21 -22.29
N CYS A 202 -8.38 32.29 -23.02
CA CYS A 202 -9.59 32.59 -23.79
C CYS A 202 -10.79 32.92 -22.90
N LEU A 203 -10.92 32.28 -21.73
CA LEU A 203 -11.96 32.58 -20.75
C LEU A 203 -11.79 33.98 -20.16
N GLU A 204 -10.57 34.37 -19.79
CA GLU A 204 -10.24 35.73 -19.32
C GLU A 204 -10.60 36.79 -20.37
N LEU A 205 -10.30 36.54 -21.65
CA LEU A 205 -10.65 37.45 -22.75
C LEU A 205 -12.16 37.56 -22.98
N ARG A 206 -12.92 36.47 -22.84
CA ARG A 206 -14.38 36.47 -23.06
C ARG A 206 -15.17 37.01 -21.89
N LEU A 207 -14.71 36.77 -20.66
CA LEU A 207 -15.43 37.17 -19.45
C LEU A 207 -15.16 38.62 -19.04
N GLY A 208 -14.30 39.35 -19.77
CA GLY A 208 -14.05 40.76 -19.52
C GLY A 208 -13.65 41.03 -18.08
N ALA A 209 -12.83 40.15 -17.50
CA ALA A 209 -12.44 40.27 -16.12
C ALA A 209 -11.75 41.63 -15.91
N PRO A 210 -12.28 42.50 -15.02
CA PRO A 210 -11.64 43.77 -14.76
C PRO A 210 -10.26 43.47 -14.19
N ARG A 211 -9.21 43.94 -14.89
CA ARG A 211 -7.81 43.93 -14.43
C ARG A 211 -7.73 44.63 -13.07
N LYS A 212 -7.99 43.91 -11.98
CA LYS A 212 -7.62 44.34 -10.64
C LYS A 212 -6.12 44.15 -10.57
N GLY A 213 -5.39 45.26 -10.66
CA GLY A 213 -3.95 45.29 -10.51
C GLY A 213 -3.55 44.51 -9.27
N PHE A 214 -2.84 43.41 -9.49
CA PHE A 214 -2.16 42.65 -8.45
C PHE A 214 -1.03 43.54 -7.91
N PHE A 215 -1.36 44.40 -6.94
CA PHE A 215 -0.37 44.97 -6.05
C PHE A 215 0.17 43.81 -5.20
N LEU A 216 1.41 43.41 -5.51
CA LEU A 216 2.24 42.56 -4.68
C LEU A 216 2.47 43.27 -3.33
N SER A 217 1.60 43.03 -2.36
CA SER A 217 1.85 43.40 -0.97
C SER A 217 2.65 42.27 -0.32
N SER A 218 3.97 42.41 -0.34
CA SER A 218 4.92 41.59 0.43
C SER A 218 4.60 41.70 1.92
N SER A 219 3.86 40.74 2.44
CA SER A 219 3.77 40.51 3.89
C SER A 219 4.75 39.40 4.26
N ALA A 220 5.95 39.85 4.64
CA ALA A 220 6.97 39.01 5.28
C ALA A 220 6.40 38.47 6.60
N SER A 221 6.00 37.19 6.60
CA SER A 221 5.70 36.44 7.82
C SER A 221 6.90 35.57 8.15
N SER A 222 7.59 35.98 9.22
CA SER A 222 8.70 35.30 9.87
C SER A 222 8.21 33.99 10.49
N TRP A 223 8.63 32.86 9.92
CA TRP A 223 8.49 31.55 10.56
C TRP A 223 9.71 31.31 11.43
N ARG A 224 9.52 31.39 12.76
CA ARG A 224 10.50 30.93 13.74
C ARG A 224 10.61 29.41 13.65
N LEU A 225 11.80 28.92 13.33
CA LEU A 225 12.22 27.53 13.52
C LEU A 225 12.14 27.18 15.01
N GLY A 226 11.21 26.30 15.39
CA GLY A 226 11.24 25.59 16.66
C GLY A 226 12.11 24.35 16.54
N SER A 227 13.28 24.38 17.17
CA SER A 227 14.17 23.23 17.35
C SER A 227 13.57 22.23 18.34
N GLY A 228 13.01 21.13 17.82
CA GLY A 228 12.57 19.96 18.57
C GLY A 228 13.60 18.84 18.51
N THR A 229 14.15 18.53 19.69
CA THR A 229 15.06 17.46 20.12
C THR A 229 15.07 16.13 19.33
N PRO A 230 16.25 15.51 19.13
CA PRO A 230 16.38 14.15 18.60
C PRO A 230 15.95 13.08 19.62
N ALA A 231 15.18 12.10 19.15
CA ALA A 231 14.87 10.89 19.91
C ALA A 231 16.04 9.89 19.84
N PRO A 232 16.27 9.08 20.90
CA PRO A 232 17.44 8.22 21.00
C PRO A 232 17.35 6.96 20.16
N ASP A 233 18.48 6.66 19.51
CA ASP A 233 18.79 5.41 18.84
C ASP A 233 18.96 4.27 19.85
N THR A 234 18.04 3.30 19.88
CA THR A 234 18.31 1.97 20.46
C THR A 234 17.49 0.90 19.76
N CYS A 235 18.06 0.28 18.74
CA CYS A 235 17.71 -1.08 18.29
C CYS A 235 18.99 -1.77 17.80
N SER A 236 19.89 -2.05 18.74
CA SER A 236 20.97 -3.00 18.58
C SER A 236 20.41 -4.42 18.67
N THR A 237 19.93 -4.96 17.56
CA THR A 237 19.69 -6.40 17.44
C THR A 237 21.02 -7.12 17.14
N PRO A 238 21.25 -8.30 17.75
CA PRO A 238 22.51 -9.01 17.59
C PRO A 238 22.66 -9.50 16.14
N SER A 239 23.83 -9.18 15.61
CA SER A 239 24.46 -9.71 14.40
C SER A 239 23.95 -11.10 14.02
N CYS A 240 23.46 -11.23 12.79
CA CYS A 240 23.23 -12.52 12.13
C CYS A 240 24.58 -13.22 11.92
N ALA A 241 25.05 -13.95 12.93
CA ALA A 241 26.25 -14.76 12.81
C ALA A 241 25.97 -15.96 11.91
N SER A 242 26.61 -15.98 10.73
CA SER A 242 26.62 -17.15 9.86
C SER A 242 27.50 -18.24 10.52
N ARG A 243 26.93 -19.43 10.73
CA ARG A 243 27.68 -20.58 11.24
C ARG A 243 28.34 -21.29 10.05
N VAL A 244 29.65 -21.16 9.91
CA VAL A 244 30.41 -21.86 8.87
C VAL A 244 30.62 -23.31 9.34
N MET A 245 29.94 -24.27 8.69
CA MET A 245 30.29 -25.68 8.83
C MET A 245 31.39 -26.01 7.82
N VAL A 246 32.61 -26.18 8.31
CA VAL A 246 33.72 -26.73 7.53
C VAL A 246 33.49 -28.24 7.46
N LEU A 247 33.01 -28.73 6.32
CA LEU A 247 33.02 -30.16 6.03
C LEU A 247 34.46 -30.59 5.78
N GLY A 248 35.06 -31.25 6.78
CA GLY A 248 36.36 -31.90 6.66
C GLY A 248 36.32 -33.07 5.67
N PRO A 249 37.48 -33.46 5.10
CA PRO A 249 37.55 -34.57 4.17
C PRO A 249 37.16 -35.89 4.86
N ALA A 250 36.32 -36.68 4.20
CA ALA A 250 35.91 -38.00 4.65
C ALA A 250 37.10 -38.97 4.58
N GLU A 251 37.59 -39.44 5.72
CA GLU A 251 38.50 -40.57 5.78
C GLU A 251 37.71 -41.86 5.56
N ALA A 252 38.12 -42.60 4.52
CA ALA A 252 37.62 -43.92 4.21
C ALA A 252 38.23 -44.93 5.18
N LEU A 253 37.40 -45.54 6.04
CA LEU A 253 37.76 -46.73 6.80
C LEU A 253 37.61 -47.96 5.90
N VAL A 254 38.75 -48.58 5.61
CA VAL A 254 38.88 -49.94 5.08
C VAL A 254 38.80 -50.88 6.27
N GLU A 255 37.77 -51.73 6.34
CA GLU A 255 37.75 -52.91 7.21
C GLU A 255 38.48 -54.07 6.50
N VAL A 256 39.37 -54.73 7.25
CA VAL A 256 40.09 -55.97 6.91
C VAL A 256 39.33 -57.15 7.48
#